data_AF-N9Y0M8-F1
#
_entry.id   AF-N9Y0M8-F1
#
_cell.length_a   1.000
_cell.length_b   1.000
_cell.length_c   1.000
_cell.angle_alpha   90.00
_cell.angle_beta   90.00
_cell.angle_gamma   90.00
#
_symmetry.space_group_name_H-M   'P 1'
#
loop_
_entity.id
_entity.type
_entity.pdbx_description
1 polymer ?
#
loop_
_entity_poly.entity_id
_entity_poly.type
_entity_poly.pdbx_seq_one_letter_code
_entity_poly.pdbx_strand_id
1 'polypeptide(L)'
;MRNLTVKQSKFLNLILEGKTQFEAYKEVYSSKLKPDTIKVKASKLFNSEKIQIEYKKALSKAQDKAIYTRVQATEDLKYLIEESKADIQKFGIKQSNVLGLTKGIEQMTAILGLSIIDNKKIEIEKEKLEISKSKLQKDNDNLQKENAQLLRKVIYDE
;
A
#
# COMPACT_ATOMS: atom_id res chain seq x y z
N MET A 1 3.47 -25.68 -15.55
CA MET A 1 3.80 -24.47 -14.76
C MET A 1 5.29 -24.48 -14.46
N ARG A 2 6.04 -23.40 -14.73
CA ARG A 2 7.48 -23.35 -14.40
C ARG A 2 7.64 -22.88 -12.96
N ASN A 3 7.94 -23.80 -12.04
CA ASN A 3 8.12 -23.48 -10.63
C ASN A 3 9.34 -22.56 -10.42
N LEU A 4 9.23 -21.67 -9.44
CA LEU A 4 10.36 -20.86 -8.97
C LEU A 4 11.44 -21.77 -8.38
N THR A 5 12.70 -21.40 -8.58
CA THR A 5 13.80 -22.06 -7.85
C THR A 5 13.75 -21.69 -6.37
N VAL A 6 14.35 -22.48 -5.48
CA VAL A 6 14.40 -22.21 -4.03
C VAL A 6 14.89 -20.79 -3.73
N LYS A 7 15.94 -20.32 -4.43
CA LYS A 7 16.46 -18.96 -4.27
C LYS A 7 15.46 -17.90 -4.75
N GLN A 8 14.80 -18.12 -5.89
CA GLN A 8 13.79 -17.19 -6.39
C GLN A 8 12.57 -17.11 -5.46
N SER A 9 12.13 -18.24 -4.91
CA SER A 9 11.05 -18.28 -3.91
C SER A 9 11.44 -17.53 -2.64
N LYS A 10 12.67 -17.75 -2.12
CA LYS A 10 13.16 -17.02 -0.95
C LYS A 10 13.26 -15.51 -1.22
N PHE A 11 13.75 -15.12 -2.40
CA PHE A 11 13.81 -13.73 -2.83
C PHE A 11 12.42 -13.08 -2.88
N LEU A 12 11.43 -13.76 -3.45
CA LEU A 12 10.05 -13.29 -3.51
C LEU A 12 9.42 -13.17 -2.11
N ASN A 13 9.63 -14.14 -1.23
CA ASN A 13 9.10 -14.13 0.13
C ASN A 13 9.63 -12.93 0.94
N LEU A 14 10.93 -12.66 0.87
CA LEU A 14 11.52 -11.49 1.55
C LEU A 14 10.91 -10.17 1.07
N ILE A 15 10.55 -10.06 -0.22
CA ILE A 15 9.85 -8.88 -0.75
C ILE A 15 8.43 -8.79 -0.20
N LEU A 16 7.70 -9.91 -0.13
CA LEU A 16 6.36 -9.96 0.46
C LEU A 16 6.37 -9.64 1.97
N GLU A 17 7.48 -9.93 2.65
CA GLU A 17 7.74 -9.56 4.05
C GLU A 17 8.15 -8.08 4.23
N GLY A 18 8.27 -7.32 3.14
CA GLY A 18 8.51 -5.87 3.17
C GLY A 18 9.96 -5.45 2.89
N LYS A 19 10.87 -6.38 2.56
CA LYS A 19 12.23 -5.99 2.14
C LYS A 19 12.23 -5.38 0.76
N THR A 20 13.15 -4.44 0.54
CA THR A 20 13.41 -3.94 -0.81
C THR A 20 13.99 -5.04 -1.70
N GLN A 21 13.83 -4.90 -3.02
CA GLN A 21 14.42 -5.83 -3.99
C GLN A 21 15.94 -5.97 -3.78
N PHE A 22 16.62 -4.87 -3.46
CA PHE A 22 18.06 -4.85 -3.21
C PHE A 22 18.43 -5.69 -1.98
N GLU A 23 17.75 -5.49 -0.85
CA GLU A 23 18.01 -6.23 0.40
C GLU A 23 17.71 -7.72 0.23
N ALA A 24 16.56 -8.05 -0.35
CA ALA A 24 16.16 -9.43 -0.63
C ALA A 24 17.19 -10.12 -1.54
N TYR A 25 17.69 -9.43 -2.58
CA TYR A 25 18.70 -10.00 -3.46
C TYR A 25 20.02 -10.22 -2.74
N LYS A 26 20.48 -9.24 -1.97
CA LYS A 26 21.74 -9.31 -1.23
C LYS A 26 21.73 -10.45 -0.22
N GLU A 27 20.60 -10.66 0.47
CA GLU A 27 20.42 -11.72 1.45
C GLU A 27 20.40 -13.13 0.81
N VAL A 28 19.74 -13.28 -0.34
CA VAL A 28 19.58 -14.59 -0.99
C VAL A 28 20.80 -15.00 -1.80
N TYR A 29 21.45 -14.05 -2.46
CA TYR A 29 22.54 -14.31 -3.40
C TYR A 29 23.93 -13.94 -2.86
N SER A 30 24.02 -13.43 -1.62
CA SER A 30 25.27 -13.11 -0.90
C SER A 30 26.33 -12.46 -1.78
N SER A 31 25.92 -11.42 -2.51
CA SER A 31 26.72 -10.86 -3.60
C SER A 31 27.76 -9.85 -3.10
N LYS A 32 29.03 -10.08 -3.43
CA LYS A 32 30.14 -9.10 -3.23
C LYS A 32 30.17 -8.01 -4.31
N LEU A 33 29.13 -7.91 -5.13
CA LEU A 33 29.05 -6.93 -6.22
C LEU A 33 28.85 -5.51 -5.68
N LYS A 34 29.19 -4.53 -6.52
CA LYS A 34 28.91 -3.12 -6.24
C LYS A 34 27.39 -2.92 -6.03
N PRO A 35 26.97 -2.02 -5.13
CA PRO A 35 25.55 -1.82 -4.82
C PRO A 35 24.66 -1.57 -6.06
N ASP A 36 25.11 -0.76 -7.02
CA ASP A 36 24.31 -0.46 -8.21
C ASP A 36 24.13 -1.67 -9.13
N THR A 37 25.15 -2.52 -9.24
CA THR A 37 25.03 -3.79 -9.95
C THR A 37 24.01 -4.71 -9.29
N ILE A 38 23.97 -4.74 -7.95
CA ILE A 38 22.97 -5.53 -7.22
C ILE A 38 21.57 -4.97 -7.48
N LYS A 39 21.37 -3.64 -7.43
CA LYS A 39 20.07 -3.02 -7.72
C LYS A 39 19.56 -3.39 -9.11
N VAL A 40 20.40 -3.30 -10.14
CA VAL A 40 20.05 -3.69 -11.52
C VAL A 40 19.67 -5.17 -11.60
N LYS A 41 20.47 -6.06 -10.99
CA LYS A 41 20.19 -7.51 -10.98
C LYS A 41 18.91 -7.85 -10.22
N ALA A 42 18.67 -7.21 -9.09
CA ALA A 42 17.47 -7.37 -8.29
C ALA A 42 16.21 -6.94 -9.04
N SER A 43 16.27 -5.77 -9.69
CA SER A 43 15.17 -5.27 -10.53
C SER A 43 14.89 -6.20 -11.72
N LYS A 44 15.94 -6.64 -12.44
CA LYS A 44 15.80 -7.59 -13.55
C LYS A 44 15.21 -8.92 -13.10
N LEU A 45 15.62 -9.43 -11.93
CA LEU A 45 15.08 -10.68 -11.37
C LEU A 45 13.60 -10.52 -10.99
N PHE A 46 13.26 -9.45 -10.28
CA PHE A 46 11.88 -9.16 -9.90
C PHE A 46 10.96 -9.04 -11.11
N ASN A 47 11.39 -8.36 -12.16
CA ASN A 47 10.63 -8.18 -13.40
C ASN A 47 10.62 -9.41 -14.32
N SER A 48 11.25 -10.52 -13.92
CA SER A 48 11.16 -11.76 -14.70
C SER A 48 9.72 -12.30 -14.68
N GLU A 49 9.28 -12.82 -15.83
CA GLU A 49 7.91 -13.33 -16.03
C GLU A 49 7.48 -14.29 -14.91
N LYS A 50 8.34 -15.24 -14.54
CA LYS A 50 8.05 -16.23 -13.49
C LYS A 50 7.79 -15.58 -12.13
N ILE A 51 8.64 -14.64 -11.72
CA ILE A 51 8.48 -13.97 -10.42
C ILE A 51 7.25 -13.08 -10.44
N GLN A 52 7.00 -12.36 -11.53
CA GLN A 52 5.81 -11.52 -11.65
C GLN A 52 4.51 -12.30 -11.59
N ILE A 53 4.43 -13.48 -12.23
CA ILE A 53 3.25 -14.35 -12.15
C ILE A 53 2.98 -14.76 -10.70
N GLU A 54 3.99 -15.26 -10.00
CA GLU A 54 3.82 -15.73 -8.62
C GLU A 54 3.59 -14.58 -7.63
N TYR A 55 4.23 -13.43 -7.84
CA TYR A 55 3.99 -12.22 -7.05
C TYR A 55 2.53 -11.74 -7.19
N LYS A 56 2.01 -11.67 -8.42
CA LYS A 56 0.60 -11.29 -8.67
C LYS A 56 -0.39 -12.28 -8.05
N LYS A 57 -0.10 -13.59 -8.12
CA LYS A 57 -0.92 -14.61 -7.44
C LYS A 57 -0.91 -14.44 -5.93
N ALA A 58 0.27 -14.19 -5.34
CA ALA A 58 0.38 -13.95 -3.90
C ALA A 58 -0.42 -12.70 -3.49
N LEU A 59 -0.35 -11.63 -4.27
CA LEU A 59 -1.11 -10.41 -4.04
C LEU A 59 -2.63 -10.63 -4.15
N SER A 60 -3.08 -11.34 -5.19
CA SER A 60 -4.50 -11.69 -5.36
C SER A 60 -5.01 -12.49 -4.16
N LYS A 61 -4.28 -13.54 -3.73
CA LYS A 61 -4.66 -14.33 -2.56
C LYS A 61 -4.73 -13.51 -1.28
N ALA A 62 -3.80 -12.56 -1.10
CA ALA A 62 -3.82 -11.67 0.04
C ALA A 62 -5.02 -10.72 0.00
N GLN A 63 -5.38 -10.20 -1.18
CA GLN A 63 -6.57 -9.39 -1.39
C GLN A 63 -7.85 -10.19 -1.12
N ASP A 64 -7.96 -11.39 -1.68
CA ASP A 64 -9.12 -12.28 -1.48
C ASP A 64 -9.32 -12.60 0.01
N LYS A 65 -8.22 -12.92 0.71
CA LYS A 65 -8.25 -13.16 2.16
C LYS A 65 -8.67 -11.91 2.93
N ALA A 66 -8.14 -10.74 2.58
CA ALA A 66 -8.51 -9.49 3.22
C ALA A 66 -10.01 -9.16 3.00
N ILE A 67 -10.53 -9.40 1.80
CA ILE A 67 -11.96 -9.26 1.49
C ILE A 67 -12.78 -10.22 2.33
N TYR A 68 -12.41 -11.51 2.35
CA TYR A 68 -13.11 -12.52 3.16
C TYR A 68 -13.16 -12.14 4.64
N THR A 69 -12.02 -11.70 5.22
CA THR A 69 -11.97 -11.26 6.61
C THR A 69 -12.86 -10.04 6.87
N ARG A 70 -12.94 -9.09 5.93
CA ARG A 70 -13.84 -7.93 6.04
C ARG A 70 -15.31 -8.34 5.97
N VAL A 71 -15.66 -9.27 5.09
CA VAL A 71 -17.02 -9.83 5.00
C VAL A 71 -17.41 -10.49 6.32
N GLN A 72 -16.56 -11.40 6.83
CA GLN A 72 -16.80 -12.06 8.12
C GLN A 72 -16.97 -11.05 9.26
N ALA A 73 -16.07 -10.06 9.37
CA ALA A 73 -16.17 -9.03 10.40
C ALA A 73 -17.46 -8.21 10.28
N THR A 74 -17.93 -7.96 9.06
CA THR A 74 -19.20 -7.25 8.83
C THR A 74 -20.41 -8.09 9.25
N GLU A 75 -20.39 -9.39 8.99
CA GLU A 75 -21.43 -10.32 9.43
C GLU A 75 -21.50 -10.41 10.96
N ASP A 76 -20.35 -10.57 11.62
CA ASP A 76 -20.26 -10.64 13.08
C ASP A 76 -20.76 -9.33 13.74
N LEU A 77 -20.38 -8.17 13.19
CA LEU A 77 -20.84 -6.87 13.66
C LEU A 77 -22.33 -6.65 13.43
N LYS A 78 -22.87 -7.09 12.28
CA LYS A 78 -24.30 -7.04 12.00
C LYS A 78 -25.07 -7.87 13.02
N TYR A 79 -24.61 -9.09 13.32
CA TYR A 79 -25.21 -9.92 14.35
C TYR A 79 -25.23 -9.23 15.71
N LEU A 80 -24.08 -8.68 16.16
CA LEU A 80 -23.99 -7.95 17.43
C LEU A 80 -24.94 -6.74 17.50
N ILE A 81 -25.06 -5.98 16.40
CA ILE A 81 -25.97 -4.84 16.30
C ILE A 81 -27.44 -5.29 16.44
N GLU A 82 -27.83 -6.36 15.75
CA GLU A 82 -29.22 -6.86 15.79
C GLU A 82 -29.57 -7.45 17.17
N GLU A 83 -28.67 -8.20 17.80
CA GLU A 83 -28.86 -8.68 19.18
C GLU A 83 -28.99 -7.52 20.17
N SER A 84 -28.13 -6.49 20.03
CA SER A 84 -28.20 -5.30 20.89
C SER A 84 -29.51 -4.53 20.70
N LYS A 85 -30.02 -4.43 19.46
CA LYS A 85 -31.34 -3.84 19.17
C LYS A 85 -32.46 -4.65 19.78
N ALA A 86 -32.42 -5.98 19.66
CA ALA A 86 -33.43 -6.88 20.24
C ALA A 86 -33.44 -6.78 21.77
N ASP A 87 -32.28 -6.69 22.42
CA ASP A 87 -32.16 -6.50 23.86
C ASP A 87 -32.76 -5.15 24.31
N ILE A 88 -32.50 -4.07 23.57
CA ILE A 88 -33.11 -2.75 23.82
C ILE A 88 -34.63 -2.81 23.67
N GLN A 89 -35.14 -3.48 22.62
CA GLN A 89 -36.58 -3.62 22.39
C GLN A 89 -37.27 -4.43 23.51
N LYS A 90 -36.61 -5.47 24.02
CA LYS A 90 -37.19 -6.38 25.01
C LYS A 90 -37.07 -5.88 26.44
N PHE A 91 -35.95 -5.24 26.78
CA PHE A 91 -35.61 -4.91 28.17
C PHE A 91 -35.34 -3.42 28.40
N GLY A 92 -35.51 -2.58 27.37
CA GLY A 92 -35.23 -1.16 27.43
C GLY A 92 -33.73 -0.83 27.33
N ILE A 93 -33.44 0.46 27.40
CA ILE A 93 -32.08 1.00 27.27
C ILE A 93 -31.27 0.66 28.52
N LYS A 94 -30.15 -0.03 28.34
CA LYS A 94 -29.15 -0.30 29.38
C LYS A 94 -27.78 0.12 28.88
N GLN A 95 -26.87 0.45 29.79
CA GLN A 95 -25.52 0.87 29.40
C GLN A 95 -24.81 -0.19 28.54
N SER A 96 -24.97 -1.47 28.86
CA SER A 96 -24.34 -2.58 28.13
C SER A 96 -24.84 -2.73 26.70
N ASN A 97 -26.16 -2.66 26.46
CA ASN A 97 -26.73 -2.85 25.12
C ASN A 97 -26.50 -1.64 24.20
N VAL A 98 -26.54 -0.41 24.74
CA VAL A 98 -26.16 0.80 24.00
C VAL A 98 -24.67 0.78 23.65
N LEU A 99 -23.82 0.32 24.57
CA LEU A 99 -22.38 0.21 24.31
C LEU A 99 -22.11 -0.80 23.19
N GLY A 100 -22.72 -1.98 23.23
CA GLY A 100 -22.61 -3.00 22.18
C GLY A 100 -23.07 -2.48 20.82
N LEU A 101 -24.23 -1.82 20.77
CA LEU A 101 -24.77 -1.19 19.56
C LEU A 101 -23.84 -0.10 19.01
N THR A 102 -23.40 0.83 19.87
CA THR A 102 -22.56 1.96 19.47
C THR A 102 -21.19 1.49 18.97
N LYS A 103 -20.57 0.54 19.67
CA LYS A 103 -19.28 -0.04 19.26
C LYS A 103 -19.42 -0.86 17.98
N GLY A 104 -20.49 -1.62 17.83
CA GLY A 104 -20.77 -2.35 16.58
C GLY A 104 -20.86 -1.42 15.38
N ILE A 105 -21.63 -0.33 15.50
CA ILE A 105 -21.76 0.70 14.46
C ILE A 105 -20.43 1.40 14.19
N GLU A 106 -19.70 1.81 15.23
CA GLU A 106 -18.39 2.47 15.09
C GLU A 106 -17.41 1.60 14.29
N GLN A 107 -17.27 0.32 14.64
CA GLN A 107 -16.39 -0.61 13.93
C GLN A 107 -16.87 -0.86 12.49
N MET A 108 -18.18 -0.98 12.26
CA MET A 108 -18.73 -1.18 10.92
C MET A 108 -18.48 0.04 10.02
N THR A 109 -18.62 1.26 10.55
CA THR A 109 -18.27 2.49 9.81
C THR A 109 -16.78 2.58 9.51
N ALA A 110 -15.92 2.10 10.40
CA ALA A 110 -14.48 2.03 10.16
C ALA A 110 -14.12 1.03 9.04
N ILE A 111 -14.74 -0.16 9.02
CA ILE A 111 -14.54 -1.14 7.95
C ILE A 111 -14.97 -0.59 6.58
N LEU A 112 -16.08 0.15 6.55
CA LEU A 112 -16.61 0.77 5.33
C LEU A 112 -15.86 2.03 4.91
N GLY A 113 -14.89 2.52 5.70
CA GLY A 113 -14.17 3.76 5.44
C GLY A 113 -15.07 5.01 5.52
N LEU A 114 -16.19 4.92 6.25
CA LEU A 114 -17.16 6.01 6.45
C LEU A 114 -16.85 6.82 7.73
N SER A 115 -15.74 6.55 8.40
CA SER A 115 -15.36 7.29 9.61
C SER A 115 -14.97 8.73 9.26
N ILE A 116 -15.42 9.69 10.07
CA ILE A 116 -15.12 11.13 9.90
C ILE A 116 -13.60 11.38 9.95
N ILE A 117 -12.85 10.54 10.65
CA ILE A 117 -11.40 10.62 10.79
C ILE A 117 -10.69 10.28 9.48
N ASP A 118 -11.19 9.30 8.72
CA ASP A 118 -10.58 8.89 7.45
C ASP A 118 -10.74 9.97 6.38
N ASN A 119 -11.90 10.64 6.33
CA ASN A 119 -12.10 11.79 5.43
C ASN A 119 -11.11 12.93 5.71
N LYS A 120 -10.89 13.30 6.97
CA LYS A 120 -9.91 14.33 7.33
C LYS A 120 -8.47 13.92 6.99
N LYS A 121 -8.10 12.65 7.18
CA LYS A 121 -6.77 12.14 6.79
C LYS A 121 -6.56 12.19 5.28
N ILE A 122 -7.57 11.77 4.50
CA ILE A 122 -7.56 11.82 3.03
C ILE A 122 -7.39 13.26 2.56
N GLU A 123 -8.06 14.22 3.20
CA GLU A 123 -7.98 15.64 2.85
C GLU A 123 -6.57 16.20 3.10
N ILE A 124 -5.96 15.88 4.25
CA ILE A 124 -4.57 16.25 4.56
C ILE A 124 -3.57 15.61 3.56
N GLU A 125 -3.76 14.34 3.19
CA GLU A 125 -2.88 13.69 2.21
C GLU A 125 -3.01 14.31 0.81
N LYS A 126 -4.23 14.66 0.39
CA LYS A 126 -4.45 15.39 -0.87
C LYS A 126 -3.72 16.73 -0.86
N GLU A 127 -3.82 17.49 0.22
CA GLU A 127 -3.14 18.79 0.34
C GLU A 127 -1.61 18.66 0.26
N LYS A 128 -1.03 17.66 0.94
CA LYS A 128 0.41 17.35 0.84
C LYS A 128 0.84 16.95 -0.57
N LEU A 129 0.00 16.18 -1.27
CA LEU A 129 0.25 15.78 -2.65
C LEU A 129 0.23 16.98 -3.60
N GLU A 130 -0.72 17.90 -3.41
CA GLU A 130 -0.85 19.15 -4.17
C GLU A 130 0.42 20.02 -4.02
N ILE A 131 0.88 20.20 -2.78
CA ILE A 131 2.13 20.91 -2.47
C ILE A 131 3.32 20.24 -3.16
N SER A 132 3.43 18.91 -3.11
CA SER A 132 4.53 18.18 -3.74
C SER A 132 4.54 18.32 -5.27
N LYS A 133 3.37 18.26 -5.91
CA LYS A 133 3.23 18.51 -7.35
C LYS A 133 3.67 19.93 -7.72
N SER A 134 3.25 20.93 -6.93
CA SER A 134 3.61 22.33 -7.17
C SER A 134 5.12 22.58 -7.09
N LYS A 135 5.83 21.89 -6.18
CA LYS A 135 7.29 21.97 -6.05
C LYS A 135 7.98 21.33 -7.26
N LEU A 136 7.57 20.13 -7.64
CA LEU A 136 8.11 19.44 -8.82
C LEU A 136 7.92 20.26 -10.10
N GLN A 137 6.78 20.94 -10.26
CA GLN A 137 6.54 21.83 -11.39
C GLN A 137 7.53 23.00 -11.40
N LYS A 138 7.74 23.67 -10.26
CA LYS A 138 8.72 24.77 -10.15
C LYS A 138 10.14 24.31 -10.44
N ASP A 139 10.54 23.14 -9.94
CA ASP A 139 11.87 22.59 -10.19
C ASP A 139 12.08 22.29 -11.68
N ASN A 140 11.05 21.75 -12.35
CA ASN A 140 11.08 21.52 -13.79
C ASN A 140 11.18 22.82 -14.59
N ASP A 141 10.41 23.86 -14.22
CA ASP A 141 10.47 25.18 -14.86
C ASP A 141 11.85 25.83 -14.69
N ASN A 142 12.49 25.65 -13.53
CA ASN A 142 13.84 26.15 -13.26
C ASN A 142 14.90 25.43 -14.11
N LEU A 143 14.82 24.09 -14.20
CA LEU A 143 15.71 23.29 -15.06
C LEU A 143 15.57 23.67 -16.53
N GLN A 144 14.34 23.93 -17.00
CA GLN A 144 14.11 24.40 -18.37
C GLN A 144 14.77 25.76 -18.63
N LYS A 145 14.69 26.69 -17.67
CA LYS A 145 15.35 28.01 -17.77
C LYS A 145 16.87 27.88 -17.79
N GLU A 146 17.45 27.04 -16.93
CA GLU A 146 18.89 26.81 -16.87
C GLU A 146 19.41 26.18 -18.16
N ASN A 147 18.72 25.16 -18.67
CA ASN A 147 19.05 24.55 -19.97
C ASN A 147 18.98 25.56 -21.12
N ALA A 148 17.97 26.43 -21.15
CA ALA A 148 17.85 27.48 -22.15
C ALA A 148 18.99 28.51 -22.09
N GLN A 149 19.47 28.85 -20.88
CA GLN A 149 20.62 29.74 -20.69
C GLN A 149 21.93 29.10 -21.17
N LEU A 150 22.13 27.81 -20.86
CA LEU A 150 23.30 27.05 -21.33
C LEU A 150 23.33 26.94 -22.86
N LEU A 151 22.19 26.64 -23.48
CA LEU A 151 22.05 26.61 -24.95
C LEU A 151 22.41 27.95 -25.59
N ARG A 152 22.00 29.08 -25.01
CA ARG A 152 22.38 30.42 -25.53
C ARG A 152 23.89 30.64 -25.46
N LYS A 153 24.54 30.31 -24.34
CA LYS A 153 26.01 30.45 -24.23
C LYS A 153 26.73 29.64 -25.30
N VAL A 154 26.30 28.40 -25.54
CA VAL A 154 26.89 27.54 -26.56
C VAL A 154 26.70 28.08 -28.00
N ILE A 155 25.57 28.75 -28.28
CA ILE A 155 25.26 29.26 -29.64
C ILE A 155 25.90 30.63 -29.93
N TYR A 156 26.11 31.47 -28.92
CA TYR A 156 26.56 32.86 -29.11
C TYR A 156 28.03 33.13 -28.69
N ASP A 157 28.73 32.15 -28.11
CA ASP A 157 30.17 32.23 -27.80
C ASP A 157 31.06 31.62 -28.92
N GLU A 158 30.54 31.41 -30.15
CA GLU A 158 31.29 31.21 -31.41
C GLU A 158 31.32 32.50 -32.25
#